data_AF-A0A8B9PR67-F1
#
_entry.id   AF-A0A8B9PR67-F1
#
_cell.length_a   1.000
_cell.length_b   1.000
_cell.length_c   1.000
_cell.angle_alpha   90.00
_cell.angle_beta   90.00
_cell.angle_gamma   90.00
#
_symmetry.space_group_name_H-M   'P 1'
#
loop_
_entity.id
_entity.type
_entity.pdbx_description
1 polymer ?
#
loop_
_entity_poly.entity_id
_entity_poly.type
_entity_poly.pdbx_seq_one_letter_code
_entity_poly.pdbx_strand_id
1 'polypeptide(L)' 'LMAFEIGGCLRTLGFLWLFALGEARIRTYYIGIVEENWDYAPSGKNLITGQNLLEDK' A
#
# COMPACT_ATOMS: atom_id res chain seq x y z
N LEU A 1 8.51 -1.08 -48.43
CA LEU A 1 7.66 -0.04 -47.81
C LEU A 1 6.47 -0.64 -47.07
N MET A 2 5.66 -1.52 -47.68
CA MET A 2 4.51 -2.16 -46.98
C MET A 2 4.87 -3.06 -45.78
N ALA A 3 6.06 -3.69 -45.76
CA ALA A 3 6.47 -4.55 -44.64
C ALA A 3 6.89 -3.79 -43.37
N PHE A 4 7.27 -2.51 -43.49
CA PHE A 4 7.69 -1.68 -42.34
C PHE A 4 6.47 -1.16 -41.56
N GLU A 5 5.40 -0.80 -42.29
CA GLU A 5 4.10 -0.37 -41.75
C GLU A 5 3.42 -1.46 -40.91
N ILE A 6 3.45 -2.72 -41.38
CA ILE A 6 2.88 -3.88 -40.67
C ILE A 6 3.64 -4.16 -39.36
N GLY A 7 4.97 -3.98 -39.36
CA GLY A 7 5.81 -4.15 -38.17
C GLY A 7 5.58 -3.06 -37.10
N GLY A 8 5.24 -1.84 -37.51
CA GLY A 8 4.82 -0.77 -36.60
C GLY A 8 3.45 -1.06 -35.96
N CYS A 9 2.49 -1.50 -36.78
CA CYS A 9 1.14 -1.82 -36.33
C CYS A 9 1.11 -3.00 -35.35
N LEU A 10 1.90 -4.05 -35.59
CA LEU A 10 1.99 -5.19 -34.68
C LEU A 10 2.61 -4.80 -33.32
N ARG A 11 3.57 -3.86 -33.31
CA ARG A 11 4.18 -3.34 -32.08
C ARG A 11 3.19 -2.50 -31.28
N THR A 12 2.50 -1.56 -31.92
CA THR A 12 1.51 -0.71 -31.23
C THR A 12 0.35 -1.53 -30.68
N LEU A 13 -0.15 -2.52 -31.43
CA LEU A 13 -1.18 -3.45 -30.96
C LEU A 13 -0.68 -4.31 -29.80
N GLY A 14 0.57 -4.77 -29.83
CA GLY A 14 1.19 -5.49 -28.70
C GLY A 14 1.31 -4.64 -27.43
N PHE A 15 1.71 -3.37 -27.56
CA PHE A 15 1.72 -2.43 -26.42
C PHE A 15 0.33 -2.15 -25.88
N LEU A 16 -0.67 -1.98 -26.74
CA LEU A 16 -2.07 -1.80 -26.33
C LEU A 16 -2.61 -3.05 -25.59
N TRP A 17 -2.19 -4.25 -26.01
CA TRP A 17 -2.58 -5.49 -25.34
C TRP A 17 -1.97 -5.64 -23.94
N LEU A 18 -0.74 -5.15 -23.73
CA LEU A 18 -0.10 -5.10 -22.41
C LEU A 18 -0.87 -4.21 -21.42
N PHE A 19 -1.47 -3.10 -21.89
CA PHE A 19 -2.30 -2.24 -21.03
C PHE A 19 -3.66 -2.87 -20.69
N ALA A 20 -4.15 -3.82 -21.49
CA ALA A 20 -5.44 -4.49 -21.27
C ALA A 20 -5.41 -5.61 -20.21
N LEU A 21 -4.22 -6.02 -19.73
CA LEU A 21 -4.04 -7.06 -18.71
C LEU A 21 -4.12 -6.53 -17.27
N GLY A 22 -4.22 -5.21 -17.08
CA GLY A 22 -4.31 -4.60 -15.76
C GLY A 22 -5.72 -4.69 -15.18
N GLU A 23 -5.96 -5.60 -14.25
CA GLU A 23 -7.22 -5.65 -13.50
C GLU A 23 -7.16 -4.75 -12.25
N ALA A 24 -8.10 -3.81 -12.15
CA ALA A 24 -8.29 -3.02 -10.94
C ALA A 24 -9.25 -3.76 -9.98
N ARG A 25 -8.90 -3.83 -8.69
CA ARG A 25 -9.72 -4.48 -7.68
C ARG A 25 -10.39 -3.46 -6.76
N ILE A 26 -11.72 -3.50 -6.69
CA ILE A 26 -12.49 -2.71 -5.74
C ILE A 26 -12.35 -3.33 -4.34
N ARG A 27 -12.01 -2.52 -3.35
CA ARG A 27 -12.01 -2.89 -1.93
C ARG A 27 -12.98 -1.99 -1.18
N THR A 28 -14.00 -2.59 -0.57
CA THR A 28 -14.98 -1.87 0.26
C THR A 28 -14.64 -2.10 1.72
N TYR A 29 -14.51 -1.01 2.49
CA TYR A 29 -14.24 -1.03 3.92
C TYR A 29 -15.41 -0.40 4.67
N TYR A 30 -15.80 -1.02 5.78
CA TYR A 30 -16.76 -0.45 6.73
C TYR A 30 -15.98 -0.11 7.99
N ILE A 31 -15.91 1.18 8.31
CA ILE A 31 -15.14 1.69 9.44
C ILE A 31 -16.13 2.19 10.48
N GLY A 32 -16.05 1.62 11.69
CA GLY A 32 -16.78 2.09 12.85
C GLY A 32 -15.87 2.94 13.75
N ILE A 33 -16.47 3.88 14.47
CA ILE A 33 -15.80 4.61 15.54
C ILE A 33 -16.22 3.98 16.86
N VAL A 34 -15.25 3.70 17.71
CA VAL A 34 -15.45 3.20 19.07
C VAL A 34 -14.67 4.07 20.04
N GLU A 35 -15.25 4.32 21.21
CA GLU A 35 -14.50 4.90 22.33
C GLU A 35 -13.74 3.77 23.02
N GLU A 36 -12.43 3.96 23.20
CA GLU A 36 -11.57 2.98 23.88
C GLU A 36 -10.53 3.68 24.77
N ASN A 37 -10.12 2.99 25.83
CA ASN A 37 -8.99 3.42 26.64
C ASN A 37 -7.69 3.11 25.89
N TRP A 38 -6.96 4.15 25.51
CA TRP A 38 -5.69 4.00 24.81
C TRP A 38 -4.51 4.11 25.80
N ASP A 39 -3.94 2.97 26.16
CA ASP A 39 -2.70 2.93 26.94
C ASP A 39 -1.52 3.29 26.03
N TYR A 40 -1.03 4.53 26.18
CA TYR A 40 0.09 5.06 25.42
C TYR A 40 1.40 4.29 25.65
N ALA A 41 1.54 3.61 26.78
CA ALA A 41 2.76 2.87 27.11
C ALA A 41 2.47 1.58 27.89
N PRO A 42 1.94 0.54 27.20
CA PRO A 42 1.50 -0.71 27.85
C PRO A 42 2.60 -1.48 28.58
N SER A 43 3.87 -1.20 28.27
CA SER A 43 5.02 -1.80 28.94
C SER A 43 5.26 -1.23 30.35
N GLY A 44 4.75 -0.04 30.66
CA GLY A 44 5.10 0.70 31.87
C GLY A 44 6.58 1.13 31.94
N LYS A 45 7.35 0.97 30.85
CA LYS A 45 8.81 1.21 30.81
C LYS A 45 9.21 2.14 29.68
N ASN A 46 10.18 3.01 29.95
CA ASN A 46 10.90 3.72 28.90
C ASN A 46 11.73 2.68 28.14
N LEU A 47 11.48 2.54 26.84
CA LEU A 47 12.13 1.52 26.01
C LEU A 47 13.59 1.85 25.65
N ILE A 48 14.03 3.10 25.86
CA ILE A 48 15.39 3.56 25.62
C ILE A 48 16.28 3.26 26.84
N THR A 49 15.81 3.64 28.03
CA THR A 49 16.56 3.49 29.30
C THR A 49 16.28 2.16 30.00
N GLY A 50 15.16 1.52 29.69
CA GLY A 50 14.67 0.31 30.36
C GLY A 50 14.02 0.55 31.73
N GLN A 51 13.97 1.80 32.19
CA GLN A 51 13.46 2.16 33.52
C GLN A 51 11.92 2.25 33.57
N ASN A 52 11.35 2.21 34.78
CA ASN A 52 9.93 2.46 34.97
C ASN A 52 9.58 3.87 34.49
N LEU A 53 8.51 4.01 33.71
CA LEU A 53 8.12 5.30 33.12
C LEU A 53 7.84 6.40 34.14
N LEU A 54 7.36 6.04 35.33
CA LEU A 54 7.04 7.00 36.39
C LEU A 54 8.27 7.43 37.19
N GLU A 55 9.40 6.71 37.03
CA GLU A 55 10.62 6.93 37.80
C GLU A 55 11.78 7.46 36.93
N ASP A 56 11.66 7.35 35.60
CA ASP A 56 12.67 7.84 34.64
C ASP A 56 12.63 9.38 34.55
N LYS A 57 13.79 10.02 34.70
CA LYS A 57 13.92 11.47 34.96
C LYS A 57 14.30 12.28 33.72
#